data_AF-A0A8J2P1Q6-F1
#
_entry.id   AF-A0A8J2P1Q6-F1
#
_cell.length_a   1.000
_cell.length_b   1.000
_cell.length_c   1.000
_cell.angle_alpha   90.00
_cell.angle_beta   90.00
_cell.angle_gamma   90.00
#
_symmetry.space_group_name_H-M   'P 1'
#
loop_
_entity.id
_entity.type
_entity.pdbx_description
1 polymer ?
#
loop_
_entity_poly.entity_id
_entity_poly.type
_entity_poly.pdbx_seq_one_letter_code
_entity_poly.pdbx_strand_id
1 'polypeptide(L)' 'MTGSVVVSQFLRPLEVTLLGSNQPVSARQEIEIVCQSVGSRPPAEINWYKDGQHLKETSVE' A
#
# COMPACT_ATOMS: atom_id res chain seq x y z
N MET A 1 -17.28 31.68 24.06
CA MET A 1 -16.96 30.25 24.19
C MET A 1 -17.22 29.61 22.85
N THR A 2 -16.16 29.33 22.08
CA THR A 2 -16.24 28.64 20.79
C THR A 2 -15.84 27.19 21.02
N GLY A 3 -16.76 26.25 20.76
CA GLY A 3 -16.46 24.82 20.76
C GLY A 3 -15.99 24.38 19.37
N SER A 4 -15.01 23.48 19.32
CA SER A 4 -14.62 22.79 18.09
C SER A 4 -15.23 21.40 18.05
N VAL A 5 -15.64 20.95 16.86
CA VAL A 5 -16.16 19.59 16.61
C VAL A 5 -15.29 18.95 15.54
N VAL A 6 -14.78 17.75 15.81
CA VAL A 6 -13.96 16.97 14.86
C VAL A 6 -14.77 15.78 14.37
N VAL A 7 -14.87 15.64 13.05
CA VAL A 7 -15.48 14.46 12.42
C VAL A 7 -14.37 13.52 11.93
N SER A 8 -14.35 12.32 12.49
CA SER A 8 -13.46 11.24 12.05
C SER A 8 -14.06 10.52 10.85
N GLN A 9 -13.29 10.39 9.78
CA GLN A 9 -13.69 9.62 8.59
C GLN A 9 -12.88 8.33 8.51
N PHE A 10 -13.56 7.23 8.19
CA PHE A 10 -12.98 5.92 7.95
C PHE A 10 -13.32 5.48 6.53
N LEU A 11 -12.38 5.66 5.61
CA LEU A 11 -12.52 5.40 4.19
C LEU A 11 -11.54 4.32 3.79
N ARG A 12 -12.04 3.31 3.08
CA ARG A 12 -11.17 2.35 2.40
C ARG A 12 -10.41 3.03 1.26
N PRO A 13 -9.27 2.48 0.83
CA PRO A 13 -8.62 2.94 -0.40
C PRO A 13 -9.62 3.01 -1.54
N LEU A 14 -9.60 4.14 -2.24
CA LEU A 14 -10.37 4.32 -3.47
C LEU A 14 -9.75 3.49 -4.60
N GLU A 15 -8.43 3.44 -4.63
CA GLU A 15 -7.64 2.77 -5.67
C GLU A 15 -6.41 2.10 -5.06
N VAL A 16 -6.02 0.95 -5.63
CA VAL A 16 -4.80 0.21 -5.31
C VAL A 16 -4.17 -0.28 -6.60
N THR A 17 -2.90 0.06 -6.82
CA THR A 17 -2.18 -0.25 -8.06
C THR A 17 -0.78 -0.77 -7.76
N LEU A 18 -0.37 -1.84 -8.45
CA LEU A 18 0.99 -2.37 -8.42
C LEU A 18 1.80 -1.78 -9.59
N LEU A 19 2.84 -1.03 -9.26
CA LEU A 19 3.78 -0.46 -10.23
C LEU A 19 4.97 -1.43 -10.39
N GLY A 20 5.46 -1.61 -11.61
CA GLY A 20 6.61 -2.48 -11.91
C GLY A 20 6.27 -3.98 -12.06
N SER A 21 5.06 -4.42 -11.74
CA SER A 21 4.69 -5.86 -11.73
C SER A 21 4.57 -6.51 -13.11
N ASN A 22 4.42 -5.74 -14.19
CA ASN A 22 4.13 -6.26 -15.53
C ASN A 22 5.38 -6.44 -16.41
N GLN A 23 6.57 -6.44 -15.81
CA GLN A 23 7.82 -6.60 -16.53
C GLN A 23 8.35 -8.04 -16.46
N PRO A 24 8.95 -8.57 -17.54
CA PRO A 24 9.65 -9.85 -17.47
C PRO A 24 10.76 -9.80 -16.43
N VAL A 25 10.86 -10.87 -15.64
CA VAL A 25 11.88 -10.99 -14.60
C VAL A 25 12.96 -11.98 -15.02
N SER A 26 14.21 -11.62 -14.77
CA SER A 26 15.36 -12.50 -15.01
C SER A 26 15.86 -13.09 -13.69
N ALA A 27 16.37 -14.32 -13.73
CA ALA A 27 16.96 -14.94 -12.55
C ALA A 27 18.14 -14.10 -12.04
N ARG A 28 18.22 -13.93 -10.71
CA ARG A 28 19.26 -13.15 -10.00
C ARG A 28 19.22 -11.63 -10.24
N GLN A 29 18.20 -11.14 -10.92
CA GLN A 29 17.96 -9.71 -11.04
C GLN A 29 17.03 -9.27 -9.91
N GLU A 30 17.45 -8.25 -9.17
CA GLU A 30 16.58 -7.56 -8.23
C GLU A 30 15.61 -6.66 -9.00
N ILE A 31 14.36 -6.64 -8.57
CA ILE A 31 13.32 -5.79 -9.12
C ILE A 31 12.60 -5.07 -7.99
N GLU A 32 12.11 -3.88 -8.31
CA GLU A 32 11.28 -3.10 -7.42
C GLU A 32 9.82 -3.22 -7.85
N ILE A 33 8.94 -3.53 -6.90
CA ILE A 33 7.50 -3.50 -7.09
C ILE A 33 6.93 -2.59 -6.02
N VAL A 34 6.17 -1.58 -6.44
CA VAL A 34 5.59 -0.59 -5.53
C VAL A 34 4.08 -0.77 -5.48
N CYS A 35 3.51 -0.83 -4.29
CA CYS A 35 2.07 -0.84 -4.09
C CYS A 35 1.63 0.59 -3.73
N GLN A 36 0.87 1.21 -4.61
CA GLN A 36 0.32 2.54 -4.39
C GLN A 36 -1.15 2.43 -3.98
N SER A 37 -1.52 3.07 -2.87
CA SER A 37 -2.92 3.20 -2.43
C SER A 37 -3.33 4.67 -2.33
N VAL A 38 -4.55 4.99 -2.77
CA VAL A 38 -5.04 6.38 -2.82
C VAL A 38 -6.41 6.50 -2.15
N GLY A 39 -6.65 7.60 -1.44
CA GLY A 39 -7.97 7.96 -0.89
C GLY A 39 -8.36 7.31 0.44
N SER A 40 -7.48 6.51 1.04
CA SER A 40 -7.72 5.91 2.35
C SER A 40 -7.64 6.96 3.47
N ARG A 41 -8.54 6.85 4.46
CA ARG A 41 -8.44 7.60 5.72
C ARG A 41 -8.85 6.68 6.88
N PRO A 42 -7.98 6.41 7.87
CA PRO A 42 -6.56 6.75 7.95
C PRO A 42 -5.73 6.15 6.79
N PRO A 43 -4.43 6.51 6.65
CA PRO A 43 -3.55 5.89 5.65
C PRO A 43 -3.63 4.36 5.71
N ALA A 44 -3.63 3.73 4.54
CA ALA A 44 -3.79 2.28 4.45
C ALA A 44 -2.51 1.56 4.91
N GLU A 45 -2.69 0.40 5.53
CA GLU A 45 -1.60 -0.53 5.82
C GLU A 45 -1.42 -1.49 4.64
N ILE A 46 -0.20 -1.57 4.12
CA ILE A 46 0.13 -2.39 2.94
C ILE A 46 0.89 -3.62 3.42
N ASN A 47 0.36 -4.81 3.08
CA ASN A 47 0.97 -6.10 3.39
C ASN A 47 1.26 -6.87 2.10
N TRP A 48 2.44 -7.43 1.99
CA TRP A 48 2.88 -8.14 0.79
C TRP A 48 2.82 -9.66 0.98
N TYR A 49 2.33 -10.33 -0.06
CA TYR A 49 2.24 -11.78 -0.10
C TYR A 49 2.81 -12.31 -1.41
N LYS A 50 3.52 -13.42 -1.32
CA LYS A 50 3.98 -14.18 -2.49
C LYS A 50 3.63 -15.66 -2.27
N ASP A 51 2.92 -16.26 -3.22
CA ASP A 51 2.51 -17.67 -3.16
C ASP A 51 1.79 -18.03 -1.84
N GLY A 52 0.97 -17.10 -1.32
CA GLY A 52 0.25 -17.23 -0.06
C GLY A 52 1.08 -17.00 1.21
N GLN A 53 2.38 -16.71 1.08
CA GLN A 53 3.27 -16.44 2.20
C GLN A 53 3.46 -14.94 2.40
N HIS A 54 3.35 -14.50 3.66
CA HIS A 54 3.58 -13.11 4.04
C HIS A 54 5.07 -12.74 3.97
N LEU A 55 5.38 -11.64 3.28
CA LEU A 55 6.74 -11.08 3.24
C LEU A 55 6.93 -10.18 4.47
N LYS A 56 7.93 -10.49 5.30
CA LYS A 56 8.11 -9.84 6.62
C LYS A 56 8.87 -8.51 6.58
N GLU A 57 9.58 -8.24 5.48
CA GLU A 57 10.36 -7.02 5.31
C GLU A 57 9.83 -6.29 4.08
N THR A 58 9.13 -5.21 4.33
CA THR A 58 8.64 -4.30 3.31
C THR A 58 8.93 -2.89 3.78
N SER A 59 9.78 -2.18 3.04
CA SER A 59 10.01 -0.76 3.28
C SER A 59 8.72 0.00 2.98
N VAL A 60 8.21 0.70 4.00
CA VAL A 60 7.16 1.71 3.81
C VAL A 60 7.91 3.01 3.57
N GLU A 61 7.90 3.51 2.34
CA GLU A 61 8.39 4.84 2.01
C GLU A 61 7.22 5.77 1.64
#